data_AF-A0A395MWG8-F1
#
_entry.id   AF-A0A395MWG8-F1
#
_cell.length_a   1.000
_cell.length_b   1.000
_cell.length_c   1.000
_cell.angle_alpha   90.00
_cell.angle_beta   90.00
_cell.angle_gamma   90.00
#
_symmetry.space_group_name_H-M   'P 1'
#
loop_
_entity.id
_entity.type
_entity.pdbx_description
1 polymer ?
#
loop_
_entity_poly.entity_id
_entity_poly.type
_entity_poly.pdbx_seq_one_letter_code
_entity_poly.pdbx_strand_id
1 'polypeptide(L)'
;MRQPFLSSRSLAQSFRSTRHNASPNSLRAFATASRSSLTSTRPHKLSLIAAARPRSLARNTMPGLRHNACGCASANGGGCGSSGPRKRIAYIALGSNMGDRVAEIERACNEMDRRGIKVKRTSSLWETEPMYVTDQDRFVNGACEVETELEPIALLDQLQSIENDMGRKKVIDKGPRNIDLDILLYGDETVDHERLKVPHIGILEREFVLRPLAELIPAKSLDPRKPWKLIQDNLNELPLGEPLSSMTPLSAKAGSLTPLAGKRKTHVMGILNLTPDSFSDGGRHDRDNLAQTIVHMVKNGTSIIDIGGQSTAPGRPEVSAEEEASRVVPAVELIRSLPEAHDVAISIDTYRASVAEQAIASGADIINDVSAGMLDSKMLSTVARLQKTICLMHMRGTSQTMTKLTSYPEGLIPTLASELLSRVAAAEEAGIRRWRMILDPGIGFAKTGEQNLEILRRLEELRYWPGLEGLPWLVGSSRKAFVGKITGVTEPAQRTWGTAATVAAAVQGGADVVRVHDTAEMGMVAKMADAIWRA
;
A
#
# COMPACT_ATOMS: atom_id res chain seq x y z
N MET A 1 27.30 70.24 -0.32
CA MET A 1 26.66 71.40 -0.97
C MET A 1 25.15 71.37 -0.68
N ARG A 2 24.43 72.45 -1.02
CA ARG A 2 22.97 72.67 -0.82
C ARG A 2 22.14 71.50 -1.42
N GLN A 3 21.05 70.95 -0.85
CA GLN A 3 19.78 71.50 -0.29
C GLN A 3 18.85 72.22 -1.31
N PRO A 4 17.52 72.26 -1.11
CA PRO A 4 16.62 71.45 -0.24
C PRO A 4 15.23 71.09 -0.88
N PHE A 5 14.34 70.44 -0.11
CA PHE A 5 12.95 70.86 0.27
C PHE A 5 12.38 69.74 1.20
N LEU A 6 12.22 69.89 2.52
CA LEU A 6 11.23 70.65 3.34
C LEU A 6 9.78 70.12 3.17
N SER A 7 8.92 69.93 4.20
CA SER A 7 9.00 69.81 5.70
C SER A 7 7.59 69.33 6.18
N SER A 8 7.18 69.01 7.43
CA SER A 8 7.68 68.72 8.81
C SER A 8 6.47 68.03 9.55
N ARG A 9 6.37 67.57 10.81
CA ARG A 9 7.03 67.69 12.16
C ARG A 9 7.03 66.26 12.81
N SER A 10 7.31 65.86 14.07
CA SER A 10 7.43 66.40 15.47
C SER A 10 6.11 66.79 16.18
N LEU A 11 5.76 66.43 17.43
CA LEU A 11 6.34 65.69 18.59
C LEU A 11 5.28 64.68 19.15
N ALA A 12 5.48 63.61 19.95
CA ALA A 12 6.39 63.20 21.05
C ALA A 12 5.91 63.52 22.50
N GLN A 13 6.09 62.55 23.43
CA GLN A 13 5.85 62.58 24.92
C GLN A 13 4.35 62.57 25.40
N SER A 14 3.94 62.13 26.61
CA SER A 14 4.63 61.60 27.81
C SER A 14 3.76 60.64 28.68
N PHE A 15 4.39 59.98 29.68
CA PHE A 15 3.84 59.12 30.74
C PHE A 15 2.83 59.77 31.72
N ARG A 16 1.94 58.92 32.29
CA ARG A 16 1.46 58.77 33.71
C ARG A 16 -0.05 58.39 33.73
N SER A 17 -0.58 57.41 34.48
CA SER A 17 -0.34 56.87 35.84
C SER A 17 -1.12 57.60 36.95
N THR A 18 -2.24 56.99 37.38
CA THR A 18 -2.97 57.22 38.64
C THR A 18 -3.63 55.91 39.11
N ARG A 19 -3.96 55.79 40.41
CA ARG A 19 -4.56 54.61 41.08
C ARG A 19 -5.67 55.05 42.05
N HIS A 20 -6.36 54.06 42.64
CA HIS A 20 -7.18 54.15 43.88
C HIS A 20 -8.56 54.85 43.71
N ASN A 21 -9.66 54.50 44.41
CA ASN A 21 -9.96 53.61 45.57
C ASN A 21 -11.36 52.94 45.36
N ALA A 22 -12.00 52.20 46.30
CA ALA A 22 -11.61 51.00 47.07
C ALA A 22 -12.68 50.61 48.14
N SER A 23 -13.34 49.44 48.01
CA SER A 23 -14.05 48.69 49.10
C SER A 23 -15.26 49.37 49.82
N PRO A 24 -15.97 48.74 50.80
CA PRO A 24 -15.90 47.36 51.35
C PRO A 24 -17.27 46.62 51.54
N ASN A 25 -17.23 45.47 52.25
CA ASN A 25 -18.34 44.70 52.88
C ASN A 25 -19.24 43.86 51.93
N SER A 26 -19.77 42.66 52.30
CA SER A 26 -19.73 41.83 53.53
C SER A 26 -20.36 40.44 53.25
N LEU A 27 -20.19 39.32 53.98
CA LEU A 27 -19.31 38.89 55.11
C LEU A 27 -19.43 37.34 55.29
N ARG A 28 -18.35 36.64 55.70
CA ARG A 28 -18.30 35.26 56.30
C ARG A 28 -18.73 34.07 55.42
N ALA A 29 -18.39 32.79 55.71
CA ALA A 29 -17.27 32.10 56.39
C ALA A 29 -17.44 30.57 56.09
N PHE A 30 -16.58 29.59 56.41
CA PHE A 30 -15.43 29.44 57.33
C PHE A 30 -14.39 28.45 56.70
N ALA A 31 -13.21 28.29 57.30
CA ALA A 31 -12.19 27.34 56.81
C ALA A 31 -11.42 26.61 57.93
N THR A 32 -11.02 25.36 57.65
CA THR A 32 -10.01 24.54 58.37
C THR A 32 -9.36 23.62 57.31
N ALA A 33 -8.06 23.75 57.01
CA ALA A 33 -6.93 23.03 57.62
C ALA A 33 -6.93 21.50 57.35
N SER A 34 -5.82 20.83 57.01
CA SER A 34 -4.41 21.10 57.38
C SER A 34 -3.36 20.85 56.25
N ARG A 35 -2.10 20.53 56.60
CA ARG A 35 -0.87 20.47 55.76
C ARG A 35 -0.56 19.02 55.33
N SER A 36 0.11 18.72 54.21
CA SER A 36 1.58 18.82 53.97
C SER A 36 1.89 18.72 52.45
N SER A 37 2.61 19.68 51.82
CA SER A 37 4.07 19.87 51.73
C SER A 37 4.88 18.87 50.86
N LEU A 38 5.07 19.25 49.59
CA LEU A 38 6.29 19.09 48.76
C LEU A 38 6.84 17.70 48.42
N THR A 39 6.90 17.39 47.11
CA THR A 39 8.17 16.96 46.47
C THR A 39 8.17 17.23 44.95
N SER A 40 9.38 17.35 44.38
CA SER A 40 9.63 17.80 43.00
C SER A 40 9.21 16.80 41.92
N THR A 41 8.71 17.31 40.79
CA THR A 41 8.44 16.51 39.58
C THR A 41 9.70 16.26 38.73
N ARG A 42 9.86 15.03 38.25
CA ARG A 42 10.69 14.67 37.09
C ARG A 42 9.82 13.88 36.10
N PRO A 43 10.04 13.99 34.79
CA PRO A 43 9.25 13.25 33.80
C PRO A 43 9.53 11.75 33.89
N HIS A 44 8.47 10.94 33.75
CA HIS A 44 8.59 9.49 33.68
C HIS A 44 9.19 9.04 32.34
N LYS A 45 10.07 8.03 32.38
CA LYS A 45 10.51 7.32 31.18
C LYS A 45 9.33 6.56 30.57
N LEU A 46 9.22 6.53 29.24
CA LEU A 46 8.47 5.48 28.58
C LEU A 46 9.20 4.14 28.82
N SER A 47 8.49 3.17 29.39
CA SER A 47 8.92 1.77 29.41
C SER A 47 8.46 1.09 28.14
N LEU A 48 9.39 0.58 27.33
CA LEU A 48 9.09 -0.37 26.26
C LEU A 48 8.33 -1.57 26.85
N ILE A 49 7.10 -1.80 26.40
CA ILE A 49 6.34 -3.00 26.76
C ILE A 49 6.94 -4.17 25.99
N ALA A 50 7.67 -5.03 26.69
CA ALA A 50 8.14 -6.29 26.11
C ALA A 50 6.93 -7.17 25.78
N ALA A 51 6.72 -7.45 24.49
CA ALA A 51 5.65 -8.32 24.04
C ALA A 51 5.80 -9.72 24.66
N ALA A 52 4.78 -10.16 25.41
CA ALA A 52 4.80 -11.46 26.05
C ALA A 52 4.74 -12.57 24.97
N ARG A 53 5.72 -13.47 24.98
CA ARG A 53 5.77 -14.61 24.05
C ARG A 53 4.48 -15.44 24.16
N PRO A 54 3.74 -15.69 23.06
CA PRO A 54 2.65 -16.65 23.10
C PRO A 54 3.19 -18.05 23.44
N ARG A 55 2.49 -18.78 24.30
CA ARG A 55 2.83 -20.19 24.58
C ARG A 55 2.56 -21.05 23.35
N SER A 56 3.38 -22.07 23.16
CA SER A 56 3.25 -23.03 22.06
C SER A 56 1.87 -23.72 22.05
N LEU A 57 1.06 -23.42 21.03
CA LEU A 57 -0.10 -24.24 20.71
C LEU A 57 0.37 -25.55 20.05
N ALA A 58 -0.28 -26.65 20.43
CA ALA A 58 0.09 -27.98 19.96
C ALA A 58 -0.30 -28.20 18.49
N ARG A 59 0.41 -29.13 17.82
CA ARG A 59 0.11 -29.53 16.44
C ARG A 59 -1.26 -30.23 16.38
N ASN A 60 -2.26 -29.55 15.80
CA ASN A 60 -3.46 -30.23 15.29
C ASN A 60 -3.29 -30.50 13.79
N THR A 61 -3.19 -31.77 13.43
CA THR A 61 -3.15 -32.24 12.04
C THR A 61 -4.53 -32.20 11.42
N MET A 62 -4.67 -31.59 10.24
CA MET A 62 -5.89 -31.67 9.42
C MET A 62 -6.17 -33.14 9.02
N PRO A 63 -7.43 -33.62 9.07
CA PRO A 63 -7.78 -34.98 8.68
C PRO A 63 -7.68 -35.16 7.15
N GLY A 64 -7.16 -36.31 6.73
CA GLY A 64 -6.76 -36.53 5.34
C GLY A 64 -7.90 -36.89 4.36
N LEU A 65 -7.77 -36.41 3.13
CA LEU A 65 -8.50 -36.92 1.97
C LEU A 65 -8.04 -38.36 1.66
N ARG A 66 -8.99 -39.31 1.65
CA ARG A 66 -8.72 -40.70 1.25
C ARG A 66 -8.52 -40.77 -0.26
N HIS A 67 -7.47 -41.45 -0.71
CA HIS A 67 -7.38 -42.03 -2.06
C HIS A 67 -7.06 -43.52 -1.93
N ASN A 68 -7.56 -44.32 -2.88
CA ASN A 68 -7.61 -45.78 -2.74
C ASN A 68 -6.24 -46.43 -2.90
N ALA A 69 -5.95 -47.41 -2.03
CA ALA A 69 -4.84 -48.33 -2.25
C ALA A 69 -5.23 -49.39 -3.30
N CYS A 70 -4.38 -49.57 -4.31
CA CYS A 70 -4.34 -50.78 -5.13
C CYS A 70 -2.89 -51.24 -5.18
N GLY A 71 -2.61 -52.46 -4.72
CA GLY A 71 -1.25 -52.98 -4.55
C GLY A 71 -0.85 -53.95 -5.66
N CYS A 72 0.34 -53.78 -6.22
CA CYS A 72 1.06 -54.78 -7.01
C CYS A 72 2.52 -54.87 -6.56
N ALA A 73 3.18 -55.98 -6.88
CA ALA A 73 4.44 -56.40 -6.27
C ALA A 73 5.71 -55.90 -6.99
N SER A 74 6.85 -56.10 -6.35
CA SER A 74 8.19 -55.72 -6.81
C SER A 74 8.61 -56.37 -8.13
N ALA A 75 9.31 -55.62 -8.98
CA ALA A 75 10.18 -56.15 -10.03
C ALA A 75 11.41 -55.26 -10.20
N ASN A 76 12.60 -55.86 -10.29
CA ASN A 76 13.82 -55.15 -10.71
C ASN A 76 13.83 -54.99 -12.23
N GLY A 77 14.18 -53.80 -12.72
CA GLY A 77 14.40 -53.53 -14.13
C GLY A 77 15.11 -52.19 -14.33
N GLY A 78 16.31 -52.21 -14.91
CA GLY A 78 17.09 -50.99 -15.15
C GLY A 78 16.47 -50.15 -16.28
N GLY A 79 15.87 -49.02 -15.94
CA GLY A 79 15.40 -48.02 -16.91
C GLY A 79 16.40 -46.88 -17.04
N CYS A 80 16.87 -46.57 -18.26
CA CYS A 80 17.62 -45.35 -18.52
C CYS A 80 16.68 -44.15 -18.38
N GLY A 81 16.72 -43.47 -17.24
CA GLY A 81 15.85 -42.35 -16.95
C GLY A 81 16.23 -41.11 -17.76
N SER A 82 15.50 -40.84 -18.84
CA SER A 82 15.53 -39.55 -19.52
C SER A 82 14.95 -38.48 -18.60
N SER A 83 15.77 -37.91 -17.72
CA SER A 83 15.39 -36.78 -16.88
C SER A 83 15.10 -35.58 -17.75
N GLY A 84 13.81 -35.25 -17.91
CA GLY A 84 13.40 -33.94 -18.42
C GLY A 84 14.02 -32.82 -17.57
N PRO A 85 14.21 -31.62 -18.15
CA PRO A 85 14.86 -30.51 -17.47
C PRO A 85 14.20 -30.24 -16.11
N ARG A 86 15.00 -30.31 -15.05
CA ARG A 86 14.48 -30.20 -13.69
C ARG A 86 14.34 -28.73 -13.32
N LYS A 87 13.10 -28.26 -13.29
CA LYS A 87 12.74 -26.91 -12.80
C LYS A 87 13.33 -26.65 -11.41
N ARG A 88 13.94 -25.48 -11.25
CA ARG A 88 14.67 -25.00 -10.08
C ARG A 88 14.15 -23.62 -9.69
N ILE A 89 14.18 -23.30 -8.39
CA ILE A 89 13.82 -21.98 -7.87
C ILE A 89 15.10 -21.17 -7.61
N ALA A 90 15.15 -19.94 -8.11
CA ALA A 90 16.19 -18.97 -7.78
C ALA A 90 15.58 -17.67 -7.24
N TYR A 91 16.40 -16.87 -6.56
CA TYR A 91 16.01 -15.56 -6.04
C TYR A 91 16.95 -14.51 -6.65
N ILE A 92 16.38 -13.57 -7.39
CA ILE A 92 17.12 -12.56 -8.16
C ILE A 92 16.89 -11.19 -7.53
N ALA A 93 17.94 -10.43 -7.27
CA ALA A 93 17.83 -9.02 -6.90
C ALA A 93 17.52 -8.16 -8.13
N LEU A 94 16.73 -7.12 -7.93
CA LEU A 94 16.32 -6.17 -8.95
C LEU A 94 16.80 -4.79 -8.51
N GLY A 95 17.60 -4.08 -9.31
CA GLY A 95 18.08 -2.73 -8.97
C GLY A 95 18.03 -1.78 -10.15
N SER A 96 17.57 -0.55 -9.96
CA SER A 96 17.60 0.51 -10.98
C SER A 96 17.75 1.90 -10.36
N ASN A 97 18.57 2.78 -10.96
CA ASN A 97 18.69 4.17 -10.56
C ASN A 97 18.73 5.18 -11.73
N MET A 98 18.21 4.81 -12.91
CA MET A 98 18.14 5.72 -14.07
C MET A 98 16.76 5.68 -14.74
N GLY A 99 16.24 6.85 -15.11
CA GLY A 99 14.98 6.97 -15.86
C GLY A 99 13.74 6.55 -15.05
N ASP A 100 12.77 5.93 -15.72
CA ASP A 100 11.66 5.27 -15.02
C ASP A 100 12.15 3.93 -14.44
N ARG A 101 12.72 4.04 -13.24
CA ARG A 101 13.31 2.95 -12.45
C ARG A 101 12.35 1.78 -12.25
N VAL A 102 11.03 2.05 -12.19
CA VAL A 102 10.01 1.00 -12.02
C VAL A 102 9.70 0.32 -13.35
N ALA A 103 9.54 1.09 -14.43
CA ALA A 103 9.31 0.53 -15.76
C ALA A 103 10.51 -0.31 -16.25
N GLU A 104 11.76 0.07 -15.95
CA GLU A 104 12.93 -0.76 -16.28
C GLU A 104 12.94 -2.08 -15.46
N ILE A 105 12.63 -2.06 -14.16
CA ILE A 105 12.52 -3.29 -13.36
C ILE A 105 11.38 -4.19 -13.89
N GLU A 106 10.23 -3.62 -14.23
CA GLU A 106 9.09 -4.38 -14.75
C GLU A 106 9.38 -4.94 -16.16
N ARG A 107 10.10 -4.19 -17.00
CA ARG A 107 10.65 -4.65 -18.29
C ARG A 107 11.65 -5.80 -18.11
N ALA A 108 12.52 -5.75 -17.11
CA ALA A 108 13.45 -6.83 -16.79
C ALA A 108 12.72 -8.11 -16.36
N CYS A 109 11.70 -8.00 -15.51
CA CYS A 109 10.84 -9.15 -15.16
C CYS A 109 10.12 -9.73 -16.39
N ASN A 110 9.61 -8.89 -17.27
CA ASN A 110 8.98 -9.33 -18.52
C ASN A 110 9.96 -10.01 -19.48
N GLU A 111 11.22 -9.58 -19.51
CA GLU A 111 12.26 -10.19 -20.35
C GLU A 111 12.77 -11.52 -19.78
N MET A 112 12.87 -11.65 -18.44
CA MET A 112 13.08 -12.95 -17.78
C MET A 112 11.95 -13.93 -18.15
N ASP A 113 10.69 -13.49 -18.04
CA ASP A 113 9.51 -14.28 -18.40
C ASP A 113 9.54 -14.75 -19.88
N ARG A 114 10.04 -13.92 -20.82
CA ARG A 114 10.23 -14.30 -22.24
C ARG A 114 11.32 -15.35 -22.46
N ARG A 115 12.34 -15.39 -21.59
CA ARG A 115 13.53 -16.27 -21.71
C ARG A 115 13.40 -17.58 -20.95
N GLY A 116 12.21 -17.93 -20.45
CA GLY A 116 11.98 -19.14 -19.66
C GLY A 116 12.48 -19.03 -18.21
N ILE A 117 12.73 -17.82 -17.72
CA ILE A 117 13.01 -17.52 -16.31
C ILE A 117 11.70 -16.99 -15.72
N LYS A 118 10.78 -17.91 -15.40
CA LYS A 118 9.40 -17.59 -15.04
C LYS A 118 9.34 -16.91 -13.69
N VAL A 119 9.02 -15.61 -13.66
CA VAL A 119 8.91 -14.83 -12.43
C VAL A 119 7.62 -15.23 -11.70
N LYS A 120 7.76 -15.90 -10.55
CA LYS A 120 6.67 -16.47 -9.75
C LYS A 120 6.02 -15.46 -8.83
N ARG A 121 6.81 -14.68 -8.09
CA ARG A 121 6.35 -13.60 -7.19
C ARG A 121 7.48 -12.62 -6.88
N THR A 122 7.16 -11.46 -6.30
CA THR A 122 8.12 -10.39 -6.03
C THR A 122 8.01 -9.86 -4.61
N SER A 123 9.09 -9.28 -4.11
CA SER A 123 9.05 -8.36 -2.98
C SER A 123 8.26 -7.08 -3.33
N SER A 124 8.08 -6.19 -2.35
CA SER A 124 7.85 -4.77 -2.62
C SER A 124 9.08 -4.16 -3.32
N LEU A 125 8.92 -3.02 -3.99
CA LEU A 125 10.06 -2.20 -4.39
C LEU A 125 10.43 -1.25 -3.25
N TRP A 126 11.71 -1.04 -2.98
CA TRP A 126 12.24 -0.29 -1.85
C TRP A 126 13.20 0.80 -2.34
N GLU A 127 12.97 2.05 -1.95
CA GLU A 127 13.80 3.16 -2.41
C GLU A 127 14.86 3.55 -1.37
N THR A 128 16.13 3.52 -1.78
CA THR A 128 17.29 3.75 -0.90
C THR A 128 18.23 4.82 -1.44
N GLU A 129 18.97 5.44 -0.54
CA GLU A 129 20.13 6.26 -0.92
C GLU A 129 21.23 5.40 -1.60
N PRO A 130 22.06 6.01 -2.48
CA PRO A 130 23.20 5.32 -3.08
C PRO A 130 24.28 4.90 -2.06
N MET A 131 24.64 3.62 -2.03
CA MET A 131 25.57 3.08 -1.03
C MET A 131 27.07 3.40 -1.26
N TYR A 132 27.50 3.64 -2.51
CA TYR A 132 28.93 3.68 -2.88
C TYR A 132 29.40 4.98 -3.56
N VAL A 133 28.57 5.60 -4.39
CA VAL A 133 28.80 6.91 -5.00
C VAL A 133 27.55 7.72 -4.73
N THR A 134 27.65 8.83 -4.00
CA THR A 134 26.49 9.56 -3.44
C THR A 134 25.97 10.69 -4.33
N ASP A 135 26.65 10.99 -5.43
CA ASP A 135 26.25 12.00 -6.42
C ASP A 135 25.54 11.33 -7.61
N GLN A 136 24.37 10.74 -7.34
CA GLN A 136 23.48 10.09 -8.32
C GLN A 136 22.08 9.87 -7.71
N ASP A 137 21.09 9.60 -8.57
CA ASP A 137 19.70 9.34 -8.13
C ASP A 137 19.58 8.12 -7.21
N ARG A 138 18.58 8.18 -6.30
CA ARG A 138 18.20 7.10 -5.37
C ARG A 138 17.92 5.79 -6.12
N PHE A 139 18.34 4.67 -5.54
CA PHE A 139 18.10 3.34 -6.11
C PHE A 139 16.71 2.83 -5.74
N VAL A 140 16.00 2.27 -6.71
CA VAL A 140 14.85 1.39 -6.45
C VAL A 140 15.38 -0.04 -6.48
N ASN A 141 15.15 -0.78 -5.39
CA ASN A 141 15.62 -2.14 -5.18
C ASN A 141 14.45 -3.09 -4.93
N GLY A 142 14.62 -4.37 -5.26
CA GLY A 142 13.66 -5.42 -4.95
C GLY A 142 14.28 -6.80 -5.13
N ALA A 143 13.46 -7.83 -5.01
CA ALA A 143 13.82 -9.20 -5.32
C ALA A 143 12.62 -9.92 -5.96
N CYS A 144 12.90 -10.95 -6.75
CA CYS A 144 11.87 -11.86 -7.23
C CYS A 144 12.27 -13.33 -7.06
N GLU A 145 11.27 -14.16 -6.83
CA GLU A 145 11.38 -15.62 -6.91
C GLU A 145 11.11 -16.02 -8.36
N VAL A 146 12.02 -16.79 -8.96
CA VAL A 146 11.92 -17.26 -10.34
C VAL A 146 12.03 -18.78 -10.43
N GLU A 147 11.24 -19.38 -11.32
CA GLU A 147 11.37 -20.77 -11.72
C GLU A 147 12.13 -20.83 -13.07
N THR A 148 13.16 -21.68 -13.16
CA THR A 148 13.92 -21.86 -14.40
C THR A 148 14.45 -23.28 -14.56
N GLU A 149 14.85 -23.62 -15.77
CA GLU A 149 15.53 -24.88 -16.14
C GLU A 149 17.03 -24.66 -16.41
N LEU A 150 17.51 -23.43 -16.28
CA LEU A 150 18.91 -23.02 -16.49
C LEU A 150 19.77 -23.25 -15.24
N GLU A 151 20.88 -23.97 -15.39
CA GLU A 151 21.90 -24.10 -14.33
C GLU A 151 22.60 -22.77 -14.03
N PRO A 152 23.18 -22.56 -12.82
CA PRO A 152 23.51 -21.24 -12.28
C PRO A 152 24.32 -20.30 -13.18
N ILE A 153 25.28 -20.82 -13.94
CA ILE A 153 26.10 -20.03 -14.86
C ILE A 153 25.30 -19.63 -16.12
N ALA A 154 24.47 -20.52 -16.66
CA ALA A 154 23.61 -20.21 -17.79
C ALA A 154 22.49 -19.21 -17.40
N LEU A 155 22.00 -19.28 -16.17
CA LEU A 155 21.12 -18.26 -15.60
C LEU A 155 21.84 -16.90 -15.51
N LEU A 156 23.08 -16.86 -15.01
CA LEU A 156 23.88 -15.64 -14.97
C LEU A 156 24.12 -15.05 -16.37
N ASP A 157 24.45 -15.89 -17.35
CA ASP A 157 24.66 -15.48 -18.74
C ASP A 157 23.39 -14.86 -19.35
N GLN A 158 22.22 -15.42 -19.06
CA GLN A 158 20.95 -14.85 -19.51
C GLN A 158 20.63 -13.51 -18.82
N LEU A 159 20.80 -13.41 -17.50
CA LEU A 159 20.59 -12.15 -16.77
C LEU A 159 21.53 -11.05 -17.29
N GLN A 160 22.80 -11.38 -17.53
CA GLN A 160 23.78 -10.44 -18.11
C GLN A 160 23.42 -10.02 -19.54
N SER A 161 22.80 -10.90 -20.35
CA SER A 161 22.23 -10.51 -21.65
C SER A 161 21.07 -9.53 -21.48
N ILE A 162 20.11 -9.80 -20.59
CA ILE A 162 18.95 -8.90 -20.34
C ILE A 162 19.41 -7.48 -20.03
N GLU A 163 20.38 -7.32 -19.13
CA GLU A 163 20.90 -6.01 -18.77
C GLU A 163 21.55 -5.29 -19.97
N ASN A 164 22.37 -5.99 -20.74
CA ASN A 164 23.04 -5.45 -21.93
C ASN A 164 22.00 -5.03 -23.00
N ASP A 165 21.01 -5.89 -23.27
CA ASP A 165 19.94 -5.67 -24.25
C ASP A 165 18.99 -4.53 -23.82
N MET A 166 18.85 -4.30 -22.52
CA MET A 166 18.13 -3.14 -21.98
C MET A 166 18.94 -1.84 -22.05
N GLY A 167 20.27 -1.91 -22.17
CA GLY A 167 21.14 -0.75 -22.42
C GLY A 167 22.29 -0.54 -21.42
N ARG A 168 22.69 -1.55 -20.62
CA ARG A 168 23.73 -1.43 -19.57
C ARG A 168 25.10 -1.02 -20.14
N LYS A 169 25.38 0.29 -20.15
CA LYS A 169 26.72 0.83 -20.45
C LYS A 169 27.59 0.81 -19.20
N LYS A 170 28.51 -0.15 -19.10
CA LYS A 170 29.54 -0.19 -18.04
C LYS A 170 30.59 0.90 -18.24
N VAL A 171 30.24 2.15 -17.90
CA VAL A 171 31.15 3.32 -17.94
C VAL A 171 32.00 3.41 -16.66
N ILE A 172 31.43 3.05 -15.51
CA ILE A 172 32.08 3.06 -14.19
C ILE A 172 31.58 1.83 -13.40
N ASP A 173 32.45 1.14 -12.65
CA ASP A 173 31.97 0.12 -11.71
C ASP A 173 31.20 0.76 -10.54
N LYS A 174 30.10 0.11 -10.14
CA LYS A 174 29.09 0.60 -9.17
C LYS A 174 28.51 2.01 -9.47
N GLY A 175 28.73 2.55 -10.66
CA GLY A 175 28.07 3.77 -11.15
C GLY A 175 26.62 3.53 -11.62
N PRO A 176 25.93 4.56 -12.12
CA PRO A 176 24.52 4.52 -12.51
C PRO A 176 24.18 3.42 -13.52
N ARG A 177 23.02 2.77 -13.34
CA ARG A 177 22.51 1.69 -14.20
C ARG A 177 21.00 1.80 -14.40
N ASN A 178 20.55 1.51 -15.62
CA ASN A 178 19.12 1.34 -15.94
C ASN A 178 18.55 0.06 -15.30
N ILE A 179 19.35 -1.01 -15.22
CA ILE A 179 19.02 -2.26 -14.52
C ILE A 179 20.31 -2.96 -14.04
N ASP A 180 20.21 -3.67 -12.92
CA ASP A 180 21.22 -4.58 -12.34
C ASP A 180 20.49 -5.83 -11.82
N LEU A 181 20.97 -7.04 -12.16
CA LEU A 181 20.31 -8.33 -11.87
C LEU A 181 21.27 -9.37 -11.24
N ASP A 182 21.34 -9.41 -9.90
CA ASP A 182 22.20 -10.36 -9.15
C ASP A 182 21.45 -11.64 -8.73
N ILE A 183 22.03 -12.83 -8.94
CA ILE A 183 21.53 -14.10 -8.37
C ILE A 183 21.86 -14.13 -6.88
N LEU A 184 20.86 -14.03 -6.00
CA LEU A 184 21.03 -14.09 -4.55
C LEU A 184 21.14 -15.53 -4.02
N LEU A 185 20.23 -16.39 -4.47
CA LEU A 185 20.10 -17.80 -4.05
C LEU A 185 19.66 -18.66 -5.23
N TYR A 186 20.08 -19.92 -5.25
CA TYR A 186 19.67 -20.92 -6.24
C TYR A 186 19.40 -22.25 -5.51
N GLY A 187 18.13 -22.63 -5.39
CA GLY A 187 17.69 -23.74 -4.54
C GLY A 187 18.23 -23.64 -3.11
N ASP A 188 18.82 -24.72 -2.64
CA ASP A 188 19.63 -24.80 -1.41
C ASP A 188 21.13 -25.01 -1.74
N GLU A 189 21.54 -24.68 -2.98
CA GLU A 189 22.90 -24.95 -3.46
C GLU A 189 23.90 -23.89 -3.00
N THR A 190 25.16 -24.32 -2.84
CA THR A 190 26.31 -23.43 -2.70
C THR A 190 27.12 -23.51 -3.98
N VAL A 191 27.28 -22.38 -4.66
CA VAL A 191 28.11 -22.25 -5.88
C VAL A 191 29.34 -21.43 -5.51
N ASP A 192 30.53 -21.97 -5.77
CA ASP A 192 31.78 -21.24 -5.69
C ASP A 192 32.49 -21.30 -7.05
N HIS A 193 32.34 -20.25 -7.84
CA HIS A 193 32.87 -20.12 -9.19
C HIS A 193 33.44 -18.71 -9.39
N GLU A 194 34.44 -18.56 -10.26
CA GLU A 194 35.12 -17.27 -10.50
C GLU A 194 34.14 -16.14 -10.87
N ARG A 195 33.13 -16.46 -11.70
CA ARG A 195 32.07 -15.52 -12.12
C ARG A 195 30.87 -15.44 -11.19
N LEU A 196 30.69 -16.38 -10.25
CA LEU A 196 29.44 -16.52 -9.49
C LEU A 196 29.66 -17.16 -8.12
N LYS A 197 29.18 -16.50 -7.07
CA LYS A 197 29.11 -17.07 -5.71
C LYS A 197 27.66 -17.05 -5.22
N VAL A 198 27.15 -18.20 -4.80
CA VAL A 198 25.80 -18.39 -4.26
C VAL A 198 25.92 -19.14 -2.92
N PRO A 199 25.30 -18.69 -1.82
CA PRO A 199 24.58 -17.42 -1.65
C PRO A 199 25.42 -16.20 -1.98
N HIS A 200 24.79 -15.14 -2.51
CA HIS A 200 25.51 -13.94 -2.92
C HIS A 200 26.19 -13.25 -1.73
N ILE A 201 27.50 -12.99 -1.87
CA ILE A 201 28.36 -12.49 -0.79
C ILE A 201 27.86 -11.20 -0.14
N GLY A 202 27.22 -10.32 -0.92
CA GLY A 202 26.73 -9.02 -0.45
C GLY A 202 25.37 -9.04 0.25
N ILE A 203 24.72 -10.20 0.47
CA ILE A 203 23.40 -10.25 1.13
C ILE A 203 23.49 -9.69 2.56
N LEU A 204 24.41 -10.20 3.37
CA LEU A 204 24.50 -9.88 4.80
C LEU A 204 24.91 -8.43 5.10
N GLU A 205 25.42 -7.70 4.11
CA GLU A 205 25.90 -6.31 4.25
C GLU A 205 24.88 -5.27 3.77
N ARG A 206 23.80 -5.69 3.09
CA ARG A 206 22.90 -4.79 2.33
C ARG A 206 21.46 -4.95 2.78
N GLU A 207 20.95 -3.98 3.55
CA GLU A 207 19.53 -3.94 3.94
C GLU A 207 18.60 -3.98 2.72
N PHE A 208 18.94 -3.26 1.65
CA PHE A 208 18.17 -3.23 0.40
C PHE A 208 18.19 -4.56 -0.39
N VAL A 209 18.95 -5.56 0.06
CA VAL A 209 18.90 -6.95 -0.45
C VAL A 209 18.20 -7.85 0.56
N LEU A 210 18.59 -7.78 1.85
CA LEU A 210 18.01 -8.59 2.92
C LEU A 210 16.51 -8.32 3.13
N ARG A 211 16.06 -7.06 3.02
CA ARG A 211 14.66 -6.66 3.25
C ARG A 211 13.71 -7.18 2.16
N PRO A 212 13.99 -7.00 0.84
CA PRO A 212 13.25 -7.70 -0.21
C PRO A 212 13.26 -9.23 -0.08
N LEU A 213 14.40 -9.82 0.28
CA LEU A 213 14.52 -11.27 0.41
C LEU A 213 13.74 -11.82 1.62
N ALA A 214 13.64 -11.03 2.71
CA ALA A 214 12.82 -11.35 3.88
C ALA A 214 11.32 -11.28 3.61
N GLU A 215 10.82 -10.44 2.68
CA GLU A 215 9.41 -10.49 2.26
C GLU A 215 9.08 -11.82 1.55
N LEU A 216 10.04 -12.41 0.83
CA LEU A 216 9.84 -13.65 0.08
C LEU A 216 10.03 -14.90 0.95
N ILE A 217 11.11 -14.96 1.74
CA ILE A 217 11.55 -16.17 2.46
C ILE A 217 12.13 -15.85 3.86
N PRO A 218 11.35 -15.23 4.77
CA PRO A 218 11.86 -14.75 6.06
C PRO A 218 12.43 -15.88 6.94
N ALA A 219 11.85 -17.09 6.81
CA ALA A 219 12.15 -18.27 7.61
C ALA A 219 13.16 -19.26 6.98
N LYS A 220 13.88 -18.87 5.91
CA LYS A 220 15.00 -19.65 5.35
C LYS A 220 16.32 -19.21 5.97
N SER A 221 17.27 -20.12 6.18
CA SER A 221 18.66 -19.79 6.54
C SER A 221 19.53 -19.62 5.28
N LEU A 222 20.52 -18.74 5.37
CA LEU A 222 21.54 -18.51 4.34
C LEU A 222 22.77 -19.42 4.49
N ASP A 223 22.97 -20.04 5.66
CA ASP A 223 24.12 -20.91 5.92
C ASP A 223 23.61 -22.28 6.41
N PRO A 224 23.76 -23.37 5.61
CA PRO A 224 23.36 -24.72 6.01
C PRO A 224 24.00 -25.23 7.31
N ARG A 225 25.11 -24.62 7.76
CA ARG A 225 25.78 -24.92 9.04
C ARG A 225 25.13 -24.17 10.23
N LYS A 226 24.24 -23.21 9.96
CA LYS A 226 23.46 -22.42 10.93
C LYS A 226 21.96 -22.44 10.54
N PRO A 227 21.30 -23.61 10.48
CA PRO A 227 19.90 -23.71 10.05
C PRO A 227 18.92 -22.94 10.96
N TRP A 228 19.33 -22.61 12.19
CA TRP A 228 18.57 -21.80 13.15
C TRP A 228 18.70 -20.28 12.95
N LYS A 229 19.53 -19.80 12.01
CA LYS A 229 19.80 -18.37 11.78
C LYS A 229 19.11 -17.91 10.49
N LEU A 230 17.92 -17.37 10.63
CA LEU A 230 17.00 -17.10 9.53
C LEU A 230 17.32 -15.77 8.82
N ILE A 231 16.86 -15.59 7.58
CA ILE A 231 16.99 -14.32 6.83
C ILE A 231 16.42 -13.15 7.64
N GLN A 232 15.26 -13.35 8.28
CA GLN A 232 14.69 -12.36 9.20
C GLN A 232 15.62 -12.04 10.39
N ASP A 233 16.31 -13.01 10.96
CA ASP A 233 17.25 -12.79 12.06
C ASP A 233 18.50 -12.02 11.62
N ASN A 234 18.88 -12.08 10.33
CA ASN A 234 19.98 -11.28 9.79
C ASN A 234 19.53 -9.84 9.55
N LEU A 235 18.33 -9.65 8.99
CA LEU A 235 17.70 -8.33 8.84
C LEU A 235 17.49 -7.61 10.19
N ASN A 236 17.10 -8.35 11.23
CA ASN A 236 16.91 -7.84 12.59
C ASN A 236 18.21 -7.47 13.32
N GLU A 237 19.37 -7.91 12.83
CA GLU A 237 20.70 -7.60 13.40
C GLU A 237 21.44 -6.48 12.67
N LEU A 238 20.89 -5.97 11.55
CA LEU A 238 21.46 -4.81 10.87
C LEU A 238 21.37 -3.55 11.75
N PRO A 239 22.33 -2.61 11.63
CA PRO A 239 22.24 -1.32 12.32
C PRO A 239 20.96 -0.56 11.95
N LEU A 240 20.36 0.11 12.93
CA LEU A 240 19.19 0.96 12.70
C LEU A 240 19.59 2.21 11.88
N GLY A 241 19.33 2.16 10.57
CA GLY A 241 19.46 3.30 9.65
C GLY A 241 18.21 4.19 9.61
N GLU A 242 18.14 5.06 8.59
CA GLU A 242 16.87 5.73 8.27
C GLU A 242 15.85 4.70 7.76
N PRO A 243 14.56 4.75 8.17
CA PRO A 243 13.57 3.76 7.77
C PRO A 243 13.36 3.73 6.25
N LEU A 244 13.80 2.65 5.61
CA LEU A 244 13.47 2.39 4.20
C LEU A 244 11.96 2.30 4.02
N SER A 245 11.46 2.87 2.93
CA SER A 245 10.08 2.67 2.50
C SER A 245 10.01 1.79 1.27
N SER A 246 9.03 0.90 1.29
CA SER A 246 8.46 0.34 0.08
C SER A 246 7.84 1.45 -0.78
N MET A 247 7.60 1.17 -2.07
CA MET A 247 6.85 2.02 -2.98
C MET A 247 5.85 1.24 -3.84
N THR A 248 4.69 1.87 -4.07
CA THR A 248 3.62 1.37 -4.94
C THR A 248 3.24 2.48 -5.93
N PRO A 249 3.48 2.34 -7.24
CA PRO A 249 3.19 3.38 -8.22
C PRO A 249 1.68 3.65 -8.32
N LEU A 250 1.30 4.92 -8.29
CA LEU A 250 -0.06 5.35 -8.61
C LEU A 250 -0.20 5.56 -10.12
N SER A 251 0.68 6.38 -10.70
CA SER A 251 0.83 6.56 -12.15
C SER A 251 2.20 7.16 -12.48
N ALA A 252 2.57 7.20 -13.76
CA ALA A 252 3.81 7.84 -14.22
C ALA A 252 3.87 9.36 -13.96
N LYS A 253 2.77 9.98 -13.48
CA LYS A 253 2.67 11.42 -13.18
C LYS A 253 2.33 11.70 -11.72
N ALA A 254 1.46 10.88 -11.11
CA ALA A 254 1.04 11.01 -9.72
C ALA A 254 2.07 10.48 -8.69
N GLY A 255 3.16 9.87 -9.16
CA GLY A 255 4.21 9.30 -8.32
C GLY A 255 3.81 7.96 -7.69
N SER A 256 4.34 7.67 -6.50
CA SER A 256 4.14 6.42 -5.77
C SER A 256 3.73 6.66 -4.32
N LEU A 257 2.84 5.80 -3.79
CA LEU A 257 2.65 5.66 -2.35
C LEU A 257 3.95 5.13 -1.73
N THR A 258 4.31 5.63 -0.55
CA THR A 258 5.52 5.24 0.19
C THR A 258 5.16 4.90 1.64
N PRO A 259 4.49 3.76 1.90
CA PRO A 259 3.67 3.55 3.09
C PRO A 259 4.43 3.42 4.41
N LEU A 260 5.76 3.34 4.40
CA LEU A 260 6.59 3.30 5.61
C LEU A 260 7.41 4.59 5.82
N ALA A 261 7.44 5.51 4.83
CA ALA A 261 8.13 6.78 4.97
C ALA A 261 7.47 7.65 6.07
N GLY A 262 8.29 8.22 6.96
CA GLY A 262 7.81 8.95 8.13
C GLY A 262 7.00 10.20 7.78
N LYS A 263 7.47 10.97 6.79
CA LYS A 263 6.88 12.24 6.34
C LYS A 263 5.97 12.11 5.10
N ARG A 264 5.41 10.92 4.87
CA ARG A 264 4.50 10.66 3.74
C ARG A 264 3.17 11.38 3.94
N LYS A 265 2.55 11.81 2.84
CA LYS A 265 1.21 12.42 2.85
C LYS A 265 0.13 11.35 2.71
N THR A 266 -1.02 11.59 3.29
CA THR A 266 -2.25 10.85 2.98
C THR A 266 -2.79 11.32 1.63
N HIS A 267 -2.97 10.38 0.69
CA HIS A 267 -3.60 10.64 -0.60
C HIS A 267 -5.12 10.69 -0.47
N VAL A 268 -5.72 11.78 -0.94
CA VAL A 268 -7.19 11.89 -1.06
C VAL A 268 -7.60 11.20 -2.36
N MET A 269 -8.45 10.18 -2.24
CA MET A 269 -9.16 9.56 -3.35
C MET A 269 -10.59 10.07 -3.39
N GLY A 270 -10.92 10.89 -4.40
CA GLY A 270 -12.24 11.46 -4.58
C GLY A 270 -13.16 10.53 -5.35
N ILE A 271 -14.31 10.20 -4.75
CA ILE A 271 -15.34 9.33 -5.35
C ILE A 271 -16.10 10.11 -6.44
N LEU A 272 -16.20 9.54 -7.64
CA LEU A 272 -16.96 10.07 -8.78
C LEU A 272 -17.92 9.00 -9.30
N ASN A 273 -19.14 8.97 -8.76
CA ASN A 273 -20.16 7.99 -9.15
C ASN A 273 -20.94 8.47 -10.38
N LEU A 274 -21.01 7.62 -11.41
CA LEU A 274 -21.69 7.88 -12.69
C LEU A 274 -22.94 7.00 -12.88
N THR A 275 -23.59 6.62 -11.77
CA THR A 275 -24.88 5.91 -11.76
C THR A 275 -26.04 6.91 -11.76
N PRO A 276 -27.19 6.62 -12.41
CA PRO A 276 -28.33 7.54 -12.50
C PRO A 276 -28.80 8.11 -11.15
N ASP A 277 -28.77 7.30 -10.09
CA ASP A 277 -29.15 7.73 -8.75
C ASP A 277 -28.21 8.76 -8.12
N SER A 278 -26.95 8.80 -8.56
CA SER A 278 -25.97 9.79 -8.08
C SER A 278 -26.26 11.20 -8.58
N PHE A 279 -27.13 11.34 -9.59
CA PHE A 279 -27.68 12.60 -10.06
C PHE A 279 -28.85 13.03 -9.15
N SER A 280 -29.65 12.10 -8.62
CA SER A 280 -30.76 12.41 -7.69
C SER A 280 -30.31 12.64 -6.24
N ASP A 281 -29.26 11.97 -5.75
CA ASP A 281 -28.74 12.09 -4.37
C ASP A 281 -27.97 13.43 -4.11
N GLY A 282 -28.20 14.47 -4.92
CA GLY A 282 -27.62 15.81 -4.68
C GLY A 282 -27.30 16.67 -5.91
N GLY A 283 -27.62 16.26 -7.14
CA GLY A 283 -27.66 17.15 -8.30
C GLY A 283 -26.34 17.79 -8.74
N ARG A 284 -25.18 17.15 -8.52
CA ARG A 284 -23.84 17.73 -8.80
C ARG A 284 -23.07 17.15 -9.99
N HIS A 285 -23.56 16.10 -10.65
CA HIS A 285 -22.78 15.35 -11.65
C HIS A 285 -23.46 15.24 -13.02
N ASP A 286 -24.29 16.22 -13.39
CA ASP A 286 -24.76 16.34 -14.78
C ASP A 286 -23.58 16.33 -15.77
N ARG A 287 -23.73 15.72 -16.94
CA ARG A 287 -22.64 15.52 -17.91
C ARG A 287 -21.97 16.83 -18.29
N ASP A 288 -22.77 17.88 -18.44
CA ASP A 288 -22.33 19.24 -18.79
C ASP A 288 -21.48 19.90 -17.68
N ASN A 289 -21.59 19.43 -16.42
CA ASN A 289 -20.85 19.93 -15.26
C ASN A 289 -19.76 18.96 -14.75
N LEU A 290 -19.57 17.82 -15.42
CA LEU A 290 -18.59 16.79 -15.03
C LEU A 290 -17.16 17.34 -15.03
N ALA A 291 -16.77 18.10 -16.06
CA ALA A 291 -15.46 18.75 -16.14
C ALA A 291 -15.22 19.74 -14.98
N GLN A 292 -16.23 20.56 -14.65
CA GLN A 292 -16.15 21.51 -13.53
C GLN A 292 -16.01 20.78 -12.18
N THR A 293 -16.72 19.67 -12.02
CA THR A 293 -16.61 18.77 -10.84
C THR A 293 -15.17 18.26 -10.69
N ILE A 294 -14.60 17.70 -11.76
CA ILE A 294 -13.22 17.18 -11.78
C ILE A 294 -12.25 18.29 -11.38
N VAL A 295 -12.29 19.43 -12.06
CA VAL A 295 -11.41 20.58 -11.80
C VAL A 295 -11.55 21.09 -10.35
N HIS A 296 -12.76 21.06 -9.77
CA HIS A 296 -12.98 21.41 -8.37
C HIS A 296 -12.37 20.37 -7.42
N MET A 297 -12.56 19.07 -7.67
CA MET A 297 -11.96 17.98 -6.88
C MET A 297 -10.42 18.12 -6.85
N VAL A 298 -9.77 18.36 -8.00
CA VAL A 298 -8.31 18.52 -8.05
C VAL A 298 -7.86 19.78 -7.29
N LYS A 299 -8.53 20.93 -7.48
CA LYS A 299 -8.24 22.17 -6.73
C LYS A 299 -8.41 22.02 -5.21
N ASN A 300 -9.24 21.08 -4.77
CA ASN A 300 -9.43 20.72 -3.36
C ASN A 300 -8.34 19.77 -2.80
N GLY A 301 -7.36 19.36 -3.62
CA GLY A 301 -6.28 18.44 -3.21
C GLY A 301 -6.56 16.96 -3.47
N THR A 302 -7.53 16.63 -4.34
CA THR A 302 -7.75 15.24 -4.77
C THR A 302 -6.59 14.76 -5.62
N SER A 303 -5.85 13.75 -5.14
CA SER A 303 -4.70 13.16 -5.83
C SER A 303 -5.03 11.92 -6.68
N ILE A 304 -6.19 11.29 -6.40
CA ILE A 304 -6.71 10.14 -7.14
C ILE A 304 -8.20 10.38 -7.36
N ILE A 305 -8.70 10.28 -8.60
CA ILE A 305 -10.14 10.30 -8.88
C ILE A 305 -10.57 8.86 -9.14
N ASP A 306 -11.62 8.40 -8.46
CA ASP A 306 -12.07 7.02 -8.51
C ASP A 306 -13.51 6.93 -9.05
N ILE A 307 -13.62 6.37 -10.26
CA ILE A 307 -14.83 6.44 -11.10
C ILE A 307 -15.66 5.17 -10.92
N GLY A 308 -16.91 5.30 -10.46
CA GLY A 308 -17.83 4.18 -10.28
C GLY A 308 -18.96 4.16 -11.32
N GLY A 309 -18.95 3.18 -12.23
CA GLY A 309 -20.01 2.96 -13.23
C GLY A 309 -21.20 2.14 -12.72
N GLN A 310 -20.95 1.27 -11.74
CA GLN A 310 -21.92 0.40 -11.06
C GLN A 310 -21.99 0.76 -9.57
N SER A 311 -23.17 0.66 -8.95
CA SER A 311 -23.27 0.85 -7.49
C SER A 311 -22.97 -0.45 -6.73
N THR A 312 -21.95 -0.42 -5.88
CA THR A 312 -21.59 -1.53 -4.98
C THR A 312 -22.39 -1.52 -3.67
N ALA A 313 -23.34 -0.59 -3.52
CA ALA A 313 -24.19 -0.46 -2.33
C ALA A 313 -25.23 -1.59 -2.20
N PRO A 314 -25.61 -2.00 -0.98
CA PRO A 314 -26.52 -3.13 -0.78
C PRO A 314 -27.90 -2.94 -1.44
N GLY A 315 -28.39 -4.00 -2.09
CA GLY A 315 -29.72 -4.05 -2.70
C GLY A 315 -29.90 -3.24 -3.99
N ARG A 316 -28.81 -2.71 -4.59
CA ARG A 316 -28.86 -2.03 -5.88
C ARG A 316 -28.90 -3.03 -7.06
N PRO A 317 -29.58 -2.68 -8.18
CA PRO A 317 -29.52 -3.48 -9.40
C PRO A 317 -28.11 -3.43 -10.00
N GLU A 318 -27.75 -4.48 -10.74
CA GLU A 318 -26.51 -4.55 -11.51
C GLU A 318 -26.78 -4.19 -12.98
N VAL A 319 -25.94 -3.33 -13.55
CA VAL A 319 -25.92 -3.04 -14.99
C VAL A 319 -24.98 -3.99 -15.74
N SER A 320 -25.12 -4.06 -17.06
CA SER A 320 -24.23 -4.87 -17.90
C SER A 320 -22.81 -4.28 -17.96
N ALA A 321 -21.82 -5.09 -18.35
CA ALA A 321 -20.44 -4.62 -18.47
C ALA A 321 -20.29 -3.52 -19.55
N GLU A 322 -21.12 -3.57 -20.58
CA GLU A 322 -21.18 -2.62 -21.69
C GLU A 322 -21.79 -1.29 -21.22
N GLU A 323 -22.86 -1.34 -20.41
CA GLU A 323 -23.44 -0.14 -19.81
C GLU A 323 -22.47 0.50 -18.80
N GLU A 324 -21.82 -0.30 -17.96
CA GLU A 324 -20.80 0.15 -17.01
C GLU A 324 -19.61 0.82 -17.72
N ALA A 325 -19.09 0.20 -18.78
CA ALA A 325 -18.05 0.76 -19.64
C ALA A 325 -18.50 2.08 -20.30
N SER A 326 -19.74 2.15 -20.82
CA SER A 326 -20.28 3.35 -21.47
C SER A 326 -20.42 4.56 -20.53
N ARG A 327 -20.44 4.32 -19.21
CA ARG A 327 -20.42 5.34 -18.17
C ARG A 327 -19.00 5.78 -17.82
N VAL A 328 -18.07 4.84 -17.58
CA VAL A 328 -16.73 5.17 -17.07
C VAL A 328 -15.75 5.61 -18.17
N VAL A 329 -15.76 5.01 -19.35
CA VAL A 329 -14.77 5.28 -20.42
C VAL A 329 -14.74 6.76 -20.83
N PRO A 330 -15.87 7.42 -21.16
CA PRO A 330 -15.85 8.83 -21.53
C PRO A 330 -15.40 9.76 -20.40
N ALA A 331 -15.54 9.34 -19.13
CA ALA A 331 -15.07 10.09 -17.99
C ALA A 331 -13.55 9.97 -17.79
N VAL A 332 -12.95 8.80 -18.06
CA VAL A 332 -11.49 8.64 -18.11
C VAL A 332 -10.90 9.55 -19.18
N GLU A 333 -11.46 9.51 -20.39
CA GLU A 333 -11.04 10.33 -21.54
C GLU A 333 -11.18 11.83 -21.23
N LEU A 334 -12.30 12.24 -20.61
CA LEU A 334 -12.49 13.61 -20.15
C LEU A 334 -11.42 14.04 -19.14
N ILE A 335 -11.17 13.26 -18.08
CA ILE A 335 -10.14 13.59 -17.07
C ILE A 335 -8.76 13.69 -17.73
N ARG A 336 -8.45 12.84 -18.72
CA ARG A 336 -7.17 12.90 -19.46
C ARG A 336 -7.06 14.06 -20.44
N SER A 337 -8.16 14.65 -20.90
CA SER A 337 -8.13 15.87 -21.72
C SER A 337 -8.01 17.16 -20.90
N LEU A 338 -8.29 17.13 -19.59
CA LEU A 338 -8.23 18.31 -18.70
C LEU A 338 -6.81 18.59 -18.20
N PRO A 339 -6.20 19.74 -18.53
CA PRO A 339 -4.84 20.09 -18.07
C PRO A 339 -4.71 20.14 -16.54
N GLU A 340 -5.75 20.58 -15.83
CA GLU A 340 -5.73 20.63 -14.36
C GLU A 340 -5.63 19.24 -13.71
N ALA A 341 -6.03 18.17 -14.40
CA ALA A 341 -5.99 16.80 -13.89
C ALA A 341 -4.77 15.99 -14.39
N HIS A 342 -3.79 16.66 -15.00
CA HIS A 342 -2.59 16.04 -15.59
C HIS A 342 -1.84 15.10 -14.64
N ASP A 343 -1.65 15.53 -13.38
CA ASP A 343 -0.86 14.81 -12.37
C ASP A 343 -1.72 13.92 -11.45
N VAL A 344 -3.01 13.76 -11.76
CA VAL A 344 -3.95 12.96 -10.95
C VAL A 344 -4.00 11.53 -11.46
N ALA A 345 -3.94 10.58 -10.53
CA ALA A 345 -4.14 9.17 -10.86
C ALA A 345 -5.63 8.88 -11.08
N ILE A 346 -5.95 8.08 -12.10
CA ILE A 346 -7.34 7.67 -12.36
C ILE A 346 -7.52 6.22 -11.90
N SER A 347 -8.50 6.03 -11.02
CA SER A 347 -8.92 4.75 -10.45
C SER A 347 -10.34 4.41 -10.92
N ILE A 348 -10.66 3.12 -11.02
CA ILE A 348 -11.93 2.62 -11.54
C ILE A 348 -12.54 1.64 -10.52
N ASP A 349 -13.65 2.02 -9.88
CA ASP A 349 -14.43 1.15 -8.97
C ASP A 349 -15.23 0.15 -9.81
N THR A 350 -14.61 -0.98 -10.13
CA THR A 350 -15.20 -2.08 -10.90
C THR A 350 -14.66 -3.43 -10.48
N TYR A 351 -15.55 -4.42 -10.48
CA TYR A 351 -15.25 -5.83 -10.27
C TYR A 351 -15.29 -6.64 -11.59
N ARG A 352 -15.38 -5.98 -12.75
CA ARG A 352 -15.47 -6.61 -14.08
C ARG A 352 -14.18 -6.43 -14.87
N ALA A 353 -13.55 -7.52 -15.28
CA ALA A 353 -12.25 -7.49 -15.98
C ALA A 353 -12.32 -6.77 -17.34
N SER A 354 -13.44 -6.89 -18.05
CA SER A 354 -13.67 -6.19 -19.33
C SER A 354 -13.84 -4.68 -19.18
N VAL A 355 -14.40 -4.20 -18.05
CA VAL A 355 -14.54 -2.77 -17.77
C VAL A 355 -13.18 -2.19 -17.37
N ALA A 356 -12.44 -2.90 -16.51
CA ALA A 356 -11.08 -2.55 -16.14
C ALA A 356 -10.16 -2.45 -17.38
N GLU A 357 -10.19 -3.43 -18.28
CA GLU A 357 -9.39 -3.38 -19.52
C GLU A 357 -9.72 -2.18 -20.41
N GLN A 358 -11.00 -1.91 -20.67
CA GLN A 358 -11.41 -0.75 -21.48
C GLN A 358 -10.99 0.57 -20.82
N ALA A 359 -11.20 0.74 -19.52
CA ALA A 359 -10.86 1.97 -18.82
C ALA A 359 -9.34 2.20 -18.72
N ILE A 360 -8.54 1.15 -18.53
CA ILE A 360 -7.06 1.25 -18.60
C ILE A 360 -6.61 1.60 -20.03
N ALA A 361 -7.24 1.03 -21.07
CA ALA A 361 -6.94 1.38 -22.46
C ALA A 361 -7.26 2.85 -22.80
N SER A 362 -8.35 3.40 -22.22
CA SER A 362 -8.68 4.83 -22.29
C SER A 362 -7.80 5.73 -21.40
N GLY A 363 -6.84 5.16 -20.67
CA GLY A 363 -5.81 5.92 -19.95
C GLY A 363 -5.94 5.96 -18.42
N ALA A 364 -6.73 5.08 -17.81
CA ALA A 364 -6.73 4.92 -16.35
C ALA A 364 -5.45 4.23 -15.82
N ASP A 365 -5.23 4.32 -14.50
CA ASP A 365 -3.99 3.85 -13.84
C ASP A 365 -4.21 2.72 -12.83
N ILE A 366 -5.36 2.75 -12.12
CA ILE A 366 -5.64 1.92 -10.96
C ILE A 366 -6.96 1.17 -11.15
N ILE A 367 -7.00 -0.10 -10.78
CA ILE A 367 -8.22 -0.90 -10.70
C ILE A 367 -8.62 -0.97 -9.23
N ASN A 368 -9.81 -0.51 -8.88
CA ASN A 368 -10.33 -0.57 -7.52
C ASN A 368 -11.38 -1.69 -7.43
N ASP A 369 -10.93 -2.92 -7.18
CA ASP A 369 -11.81 -4.08 -7.13
C ASP A 369 -12.24 -4.40 -5.69
N VAL A 370 -13.47 -4.00 -5.37
CA VAL A 370 -14.16 -4.33 -4.11
C VAL A 370 -14.21 -5.84 -3.80
N SER A 371 -14.06 -6.70 -4.81
CA SER A 371 -14.05 -8.16 -4.67
C SER A 371 -12.65 -8.78 -4.53
N ALA A 372 -11.58 -8.01 -4.76
CA ALA A 372 -10.21 -8.50 -4.83
C ALA A 372 -10.04 -9.73 -5.77
N GLY A 373 -10.73 -9.75 -6.91
CA GLY A 373 -10.75 -10.82 -7.90
C GLY A 373 -11.67 -11.99 -7.57
N MET A 374 -12.74 -11.78 -6.82
CA MET A 374 -13.70 -12.83 -6.42
C MET A 374 -15.03 -12.81 -7.19
N LEU A 375 -15.40 -11.69 -7.82
CA LEU A 375 -16.63 -11.61 -8.66
C LEU A 375 -16.38 -11.84 -10.15
N ASP A 376 -15.15 -11.64 -10.64
CA ASP A 376 -14.73 -12.01 -12.00
C ASP A 376 -13.39 -12.76 -11.96
N SER A 377 -13.41 -14.03 -12.39
CA SER A 377 -12.23 -14.90 -12.39
C SER A 377 -11.15 -14.49 -13.39
N LYS A 378 -11.45 -13.56 -14.30
CA LYS A 378 -10.46 -12.95 -15.23
C LYS A 378 -9.79 -11.71 -14.66
N MET A 379 -10.26 -11.14 -13.53
CA MET A 379 -9.77 -9.84 -13.06
C MET A 379 -8.27 -9.86 -12.79
N LEU A 380 -7.78 -10.81 -11.98
CA LEU A 380 -6.37 -10.83 -11.58
C LEU A 380 -5.42 -11.09 -12.75
N SER A 381 -5.78 -11.96 -13.69
CA SER A 381 -4.96 -12.23 -14.89
C SER A 381 -5.02 -11.10 -15.91
N THR A 382 -6.13 -10.37 -16.00
CA THR A 382 -6.21 -9.11 -16.77
C THR A 382 -5.31 -8.04 -16.14
N VAL A 383 -5.36 -7.82 -14.83
CA VAL A 383 -4.49 -6.83 -14.15
C VAL A 383 -3.01 -7.21 -14.26
N ALA A 384 -2.66 -8.50 -14.14
CA ALA A 384 -1.29 -8.98 -14.33
C ALA A 384 -0.74 -8.69 -15.74
N ARG A 385 -1.59 -8.77 -16.77
CA ARG A 385 -1.25 -8.41 -18.15
C ARG A 385 -1.19 -6.90 -18.38
N LEU A 386 -2.07 -6.13 -17.74
CA LEU A 386 -2.11 -4.67 -17.87
C LEU A 386 -0.96 -3.97 -17.10
N GLN A 387 -0.37 -4.67 -16.12
CA GLN A 387 0.73 -4.18 -15.26
C GLN A 387 0.40 -2.87 -14.54
N LYS A 388 -0.87 -2.77 -14.12
CA LYS A 388 -1.45 -1.63 -13.40
C LYS A 388 -1.65 -1.95 -11.93
N THR A 389 -1.81 -0.92 -11.13
CA THR A 389 -1.97 -1.04 -9.68
C THR A 389 -3.40 -1.42 -9.33
N ILE A 390 -3.61 -2.31 -8.36
CA ILE A 390 -4.92 -2.80 -7.92
C ILE A 390 -5.14 -2.59 -6.43
N CYS A 391 -6.32 -2.09 -6.07
CA CYS A 391 -6.84 -2.15 -4.71
C CYS A 391 -7.55 -3.49 -4.51
N LEU A 392 -7.08 -4.28 -3.53
CA LEU A 392 -7.67 -5.54 -3.10
C LEU A 392 -8.43 -5.31 -1.79
N MET A 393 -9.76 -5.17 -1.86
CA MET A 393 -10.59 -4.95 -0.68
C MET A 393 -11.08 -6.25 -0.04
N HIS A 394 -11.11 -6.31 1.29
CA HIS A 394 -11.79 -7.38 2.02
C HIS A 394 -13.32 -7.22 1.96
N MET A 395 -14.00 -8.08 1.20
CA MET A 395 -15.44 -8.32 1.35
C MET A 395 -15.78 -9.82 1.39
N ARG A 396 -17.04 -10.14 1.70
CA ARG A 396 -17.59 -11.50 1.64
C ARG A 396 -18.95 -11.48 0.96
N GLY A 397 -19.21 -12.45 0.08
CA GLY A 397 -20.47 -12.55 -0.67
C GLY A 397 -20.60 -11.47 -1.75
N THR A 398 -21.78 -10.86 -1.83
CA THR A 398 -22.20 -9.91 -2.87
C THR A 398 -22.97 -8.73 -2.25
N SER A 399 -23.28 -7.67 -2.99
CA SER A 399 -24.09 -6.53 -2.49
C SER A 399 -25.44 -6.96 -1.90
N GLN A 400 -26.02 -8.07 -2.39
CA GLN A 400 -27.30 -8.62 -1.93
C GLN A 400 -27.16 -9.56 -0.72
N THR A 401 -25.95 -10.02 -0.37
CA THR A 401 -25.72 -11.08 0.65
C THR A 401 -24.75 -10.70 1.77
N MET A 402 -23.83 -9.75 1.56
CA MET A 402 -22.74 -9.40 2.49
C MET A 402 -23.22 -9.02 3.89
N THR A 403 -24.42 -8.44 4.02
CA THR A 403 -25.01 -8.02 5.31
C THR A 403 -25.32 -9.19 6.25
N LYS A 404 -25.31 -10.44 5.74
CA LYS A 404 -25.51 -11.67 6.52
C LYS A 404 -24.20 -12.39 6.88
N LEU A 405 -23.06 -11.92 6.37
CA LEU A 405 -21.75 -12.61 6.45
C LEU A 405 -20.79 -11.98 7.48
N THR A 406 -21.34 -11.29 8.48
CA THR A 406 -20.65 -10.48 9.49
C THR A 406 -20.09 -11.29 10.68
N SER A 407 -19.92 -12.60 10.55
CA SER A 407 -19.44 -13.47 11.63
C SER A 407 -17.94 -13.72 11.50
N TYR A 408 -17.19 -13.42 12.56
CA TYR A 408 -15.72 -13.49 12.62
C TYR A 408 -15.29 -14.23 13.90
N PRO A 409 -15.50 -15.56 13.98
CA PRO A 409 -15.35 -16.32 15.23
C PRO A 409 -13.91 -16.38 15.75
N GLU A 410 -12.91 -16.26 14.87
CA GLU A 410 -11.48 -16.23 15.20
C GLU A 410 -10.97 -14.82 15.54
N GLY A 411 -11.89 -13.84 15.66
CA GLY A 411 -11.58 -12.43 15.86
C GLY A 411 -11.45 -11.66 14.55
N LEU A 412 -11.88 -10.40 14.54
CA LEU A 412 -12.00 -9.61 13.32
C LEU A 412 -10.66 -9.40 12.60
N ILE A 413 -9.65 -8.90 13.30
CA ILE A 413 -8.34 -8.55 12.71
C ILE A 413 -7.59 -9.79 12.18
N PRO A 414 -7.44 -10.92 12.92
CA PRO A 414 -6.83 -12.13 12.40
C PRO A 414 -7.52 -12.70 11.16
N THR A 415 -8.86 -12.72 11.15
CA THR A 415 -9.61 -13.18 9.98
C THR A 415 -9.43 -12.25 8.78
N LEU A 416 -9.48 -10.92 9.01
CA LEU A 416 -9.25 -9.93 7.95
C LEU A 416 -7.87 -10.09 7.32
N ALA A 417 -6.84 -10.30 8.14
CA ALA A 417 -5.48 -10.50 7.67
C ALA A 417 -5.33 -11.80 6.86
N SER A 418 -5.90 -12.91 7.35
CA SER A 418 -5.88 -14.21 6.68
C SER A 418 -6.60 -14.18 5.32
N GLU A 419 -7.78 -13.57 5.24
CA GLU A 419 -8.53 -13.42 3.99
C GLU A 419 -7.79 -12.51 2.99
N LEU A 420 -7.18 -11.40 3.44
CA LEU A 420 -6.37 -10.54 2.57
C LEU A 420 -5.06 -11.20 2.10
N LEU A 421 -4.34 -11.93 2.96
CA LEU A 421 -3.15 -12.71 2.57
C LEU A 421 -3.48 -13.73 1.47
N SER A 422 -4.64 -14.38 1.57
CA SER A 422 -5.14 -15.29 0.53
C SER A 422 -5.41 -14.59 -0.81
N ARG A 423 -5.86 -13.31 -0.80
CA ARG A 423 -6.02 -12.51 -2.02
C ARG A 423 -4.68 -12.02 -2.59
N VAL A 424 -3.73 -11.63 -1.73
CA VAL A 424 -2.35 -11.29 -2.15
C VAL A 424 -1.69 -12.49 -2.83
N ALA A 425 -1.75 -13.68 -2.23
CA ALA A 425 -1.20 -14.91 -2.84
C ALA A 425 -1.87 -15.27 -4.18
N ALA A 426 -3.18 -15.10 -4.30
CA ALA A 426 -3.90 -15.31 -5.56
C ALA A 426 -3.52 -14.27 -6.64
N ALA A 427 -3.22 -13.03 -6.24
CA ALA A 427 -2.75 -11.97 -7.13
C ALA A 427 -1.29 -12.22 -7.58
N GLU A 428 -0.40 -12.64 -6.67
CA GLU A 428 0.98 -13.03 -6.97
C GLU A 428 1.01 -14.22 -7.97
N GLU A 429 0.24 -15.28 -7.73
CA GLU A 429 0.17 -16.45 -8.64
C GLU A 429 -0.44 -16.10 -10.01
N ALA A 430 -1.35 -15.12 -10.08
CA ALA A 430 -1.85 -14.59 -11.35
C ALA A 430 -0.80 -13.75 -12.12
N GLY A 431 0.32 -13.41 -11.48
CA GLY A 431 1.44 -12.64 -12.05
C GLY A 431 1.47 -11.15 -11.66
N ILE A 432 0.55 -10.68 -10.80
CA ILE A 432 0.55 -9.30 -10.31
C ILE A 432 1.76 -9.14 -9.37
N ARG A 433 2.63 -8.17 -9.67
CA ARG A 433 3.81 -7.89 -8.84
C ARG A 433 3.37 -7.25 -7.52
N ARG A 434 4.00 -7.59 -6.39
CA ARG A 434 3.60 -7.12 -5.05
C ARG A 434 3.60 -5.59 -4.91
N TRP A 435 4.52 -4.91 -5.61
CA TRP A 435 4.56 -3.44 -5.74
C TRP A 435 3.39 -2.81 -6.52
N ARG A 436 2.48 -3.61 -7.10
CA ARG A 436 1.25 -3.15 -7.76
C ARG A 436 0.00 -3.33 -6.87
N MET A 437 0.13 -3.65 -5.59
CA MET A 437 -1.00 -3.94 -4.71
C MET A 437 -1.25 -2.83 -3.67
N ILE A 438 -2.52 -2.53 -3.40
CA ILE A 438 -3.03 -1.70 -2.30
C ILE A 438 -4.11 -2.51 -1.57
N LEU A 439 -4.23 -2.41 -0.25
CA LEU A 439 -5.21 -3.17 0.56
C LEU A 439 -6.29 -2.26 1.15
N ASP A 440 -7.57 -2.69 1.19
CA ASP A 440 -8.63 -2.01 1.96
C ASP A 440 -9.31 -3.02 2.92
N PRO A 441 -9.45 -2.74 4.23
CA PRO A 441 -10.13 -3.63 5.18
C PRO A 441 -11.66 -3.73 4.95
N GLY A 442 -12.21 -3.02 3.97
CA GLY A 442 -13.59 -3.07 3.51
C GLY A 442 -14.58 -2.49 4.51
N ILE A 443 -14.43 -1.23 4.90
CA ILE A 443 -15.36 -0.56 5.83
C ILE A 443 -16.79 -0.58 5.26
N GLY A 444 -17.71 -1.18 6.02
CA GLY A 444 -19.12 -1.39 5.67
C GLY A 444 -19.40 -2.64 4.83
N PHE A 445 -18.38 -3.36 4.36
CA PHE A 445 -18.53 -4.53 3.49
C PHE A 445 -18.40 -5.82 4.29
N ALA A 446 -19.54 -6.46 4.57
CA ALA A 446 -19.66 -7.61 5.48
C ALA A 446 -19.23 -7.35 6.95
N LYS A 447 -19.34 -6.10 7.44
CA LYS A 447 -19.07 -5.74 8.85
C LYS A 447 -20.26 -5.03 9.54
N THR A 448 -20.50 -5.35 10.81
CA THR A 448 -21.41 -4.60 11.69
C THR A 448 -20.86 -3.20 12.02
N GLY A 449 -21.68 -2.31 12.57
CA GLY A 449 -21.23 -0.98 12.99
C GLY A 449 -20.07 -1.02 13.99
N GLU A 450 -20.09 -1.96 14.94
CA GLU A 450 -19.04 -2.16 15.95
C GLU A 450 -17.74 -2.70 15.34
N GLN A 451 -17.85 -3.64 14.39
CA GLN A 451 -16.69 -4.17 13.65
C GLN A 451 -16.00 -3.08 12.80
N ASN A 452 -16.77 -2.16 12.21
CA ASN A 452 -16.19 -1.00 11.51
C ASN A 452 -15.41 -0.06 12.47
N LEU A 453 -15.89 0.12 13.71
CA LEU A 453 -15.15 0.86 14.74
C LEU A 453 -13.93 0.11 15.25
N GLU A 454 -13.98 -1.23 15.31
CA GLU A 454 -12.82 -2.05 15.67
C GLU A 454 -11.71 -1.96 14.62
N ILE A 455 -12.05 -2.05 13.32
CA ILE A 455 -11.08 -1.87 12.22
C ILE A 455 -10.39 -0.51 12.34
N LEU A 456 -11.14 0.58 12.51
CA LEU A 456 -10.55 1.92 12.65
C LEU A 456 -9.65 2.05 13.89
N ARG A 457 -9.93 1.29 14.96
CA ARG A 457 -9.14 1.28 16.20
C ARG A 457 -7.88 0.40 16.12
N ARG A 458 -7.88 -0.61 15.25
CA ARG A 458 -6.84 -1.66 15.13
C ARG A 458 -6.21 -1.76 13.73
N LEU A 459 -6.37 -0.72 12.91
CA LEU A 459 -5.83 -0.71 11.54
C LEU A 459 -4.29 -0.83 11.52
N GLU A 460 -3.62 -0.26 12.51
CA GLU A 460 -2.16 -0.39 12.67
C GLU A 460 -1.73 -1.85 12.92
N GLU A 461 -2.50 -2.60 13.73
CA GLU A 461 -2.26 -4.03 14.00
C GLU A 461 -2.47 -4.87 12.72
N LEU A 462 -3.47 -4.53 11.90
CA LEU A 462 -3.73 -5.18 10.62
C LEU A 462 -2.64 -4.86 9.57
N ARG A 463 -2.12 -3.62 9.57
CA ARG A 463 -1.05 -3.15 8.68
C ARG A 463 0.34 -3.67 9.06
N TYR A 464 0.56 -4.03 10.33
CA TYR A 464 1.75 -4.73 10.81
C TYR A 464 1.51 -6.24 11.03
N TRP A 465 0.52 -6.83 10.34
CA TRP A 465 0.30 -8.27 10.40
C TRP A 465 1.29 -9.01 9.48
N PRO A 466 1.94 -10.10 9.93
CA PRO A 466 2.92 -10.85 9.15
C PRO A 466 2.48 -11.21 7.73
N GLY A 467 3.22 -10.73 6.74
CA GLY A 467 2.99 -10.87 5.30
C GLY A 467 2.22 -9.71 4.65
N LEU A 468 1.63 -8.80 5.45
CA LEU A 468 0.97 -7.58 4.98
C LEU A 468 1.81 -6.31 5.20
N GLU A 469 2.94 -6.39 5.90
CA GLU A 469 3.83 -5.26 6.09
C GLU A 469 4.40 -4.77 4.75
N GLY A 470 4.66 -3.46 4.66
CA GLY A 470 5.17 -2.81 3.45
C GLY A 470 4.11 -2.56 2.37
N LEU A 471 2.94 -3.20 2.41
CA LEU A 471 1.84 -2.90 1.50
C LEU A 471 1.10 -1.61 1.95
N PRO A 472 0.71 -0.73 1.02
CA PRO A 472 -0.06 0.47 1.33
C PRO A 472 -1.54 0.18 1.57
N TRP A 473 -2.19 1.04 2.36
CA TRP A 473 -3.57 0.85 2.79
C TRP A 473 -4.52 1.97 2.34
N LEU A 474 -5.67 1.58 1.81
CA LEU A 474 -6.79 2.44 1.43
C LEU A 474 -7.94 2.25 2.42
N VAL A 475 -8.63 3.32 2.82
CA VAL A 475 -9.81 3.23 3.70
C VAL A 475 -10.98 4.05 3.18
N GLY A 476 -12.01 3.38 2.66
CA GLY A 476 -13.29 4.00 2.28
C GLY A 476 -14.32 4.09 3.41
N SER A 477 -14.19 5.05 4.32
CA SER A 477 -15.12 5.26 5.45
C SER A 477 -16.25 6.28 5.19
N SER A 478 -16.19 7.03 4.10
CA SER A 478 -17.04 8.21 3.86
C SER A 478 -18.54 7.93 3.76
N ARG A 479 -19.33 8.75 4.47
CA ARG A 479 -20.82 8.76 4.51
C ARG A 479 -21.47 7.41 4.90
N LYS A 480 -20.72 6.40 5.35
CA LYS A 480 -21.21 5.03 5.66
C LYS A 480 -22.29 5.03 6.74
N ALA A 481 -23.22 4.05 6.68
CA ALA A 481 -24.41 4.01 7.54
C ALA A 481 -24.12 3.95 9.06
N PHE A 482 -23.02 3.33 9.49
CA PHE A 482 -22.65 3.29 10.92
C PHE A 482 -22.34 4.69 11.49
N VAL A 483 -21.77 5.58 10.67
CA VAL A 483 -21.49 6.98 11.03
C VAL A 483 -22.80 7.71 11.34
N GLY A 484 -23.81 7.55 10.48
CA GLY A 484 -25.15 8.11 10.71
C GLY A 484 -25.83 7.55 11.96
N LYS A 485 -25.76 6.23 12.19
CA LYS A 485 -26.32 5.59 13.39
C LYS A 485 -25.71 6.12 14.69
N ILE A 486 -24.41 6.42 14.70
CA ILE A 486 -23.69 6.91 15.90
C ILE A 486 -23.90 8.41 16.12
N THR A 487 -23.91 9.21 15.05
CA THR A 487 -24.03 10.68 15.12
C THR A 487 -25.46 11.20 15.15
N GLY A 488 -26.46 10.34 14.88
CA GLY A 488 -27.85 10.73 14.67
C GLY A 488 -28.13 11.33 13.27
N VAL A 489 -27.10 11.51 12.42
CA VAL A 489 -27.24 12.13 11.10
C VAL A 489 -27.78 11.10 10.09
N THR A 490 -29.09 11.14 9.91
CA THR A 490 -29.84 10.25 9.01
C THR A 490 -29.45 10.45 7.54
N GLU A 491 -29.28 11.68 7.09
CA GLU A 491 -28.96 12.03 5.69
C GLU A 491 -27.48 11.72 5.35
N PRO A 492 -27.17 10.79 4.41
CA PRO A 492 -25.80 10.48 4.01
C PRO A 492 -24.92 11.69 3.67
N ALA A 493 -25.45 12.68 2.92
CA ALA A 493 -24.71 13.85 2.48
C ALA A 493 -24.31 14.80 3.63
N GLN A 494 -24.95 14.71 4.80
CA GLN A 494 -24.66 15.55 5.97
C GLN A 494 -23.67 14.90 6.95
N ARG A 495 -23.21 13.67 6.69
CA ARG A 495 -22.32 12.89 7.59
C ARG A 495 -20.85 13.35 7.56
N THR A 496 -20.56 14.58 7.15
CA THR A 496 -19.22 15.14 6.93
C THR A 496 -18.38 15.13 8.22
N TRP A 497 -18.91 15.62 9.34
CA TRP A 497 -18.18 15.64 10.62
C TRP A 497 -17.93 14.26 11.21
N GLY A 498 -18.88 13.33 11.06
CA GLY A 498 -18.67 11.93 11.43
C GLY A 498 -17.63 11.25 10.53
N THR A 499 -17.59 11.62 9.24
CA THR A 499 -16.55 11.15 8.30
C THR A 499 -15.17 11.74 8.65
N ALA A 500 -15.10 13.01 9.10
CA ALA A 500 -13.84 13.61 9.55
C ALA A 500 -13.19 12.79 10.67
N ALA A 501 -13.99 12.34 11.64
CA ALA A 501 -13.50 11.48 12.72
C ALA A 501 -12.99 10.11 12.21
N THR A 502 -13.67 9.48 11.24
CA THR A 502 -13.23 8.19 10.69
C THR A 502 -12.04 8.32 9.75
N VAL A 503 -11.89 9.45 9.04
CA VAL A 503 -10.72 9.77 8.22
C VAL A 503 -9.49 10.02 9.10
N ALA A 504 -9.62 10.83 10.17
CA ALA A 504 -8.53 11.06 11.11
C ALA A 504 -8.04 9.75 11.77
N ALA A 505 -8.98 8.89 12.20
CA ALA A 505 -8.65 7.57 12.74
C ALA A 505 -7.97 6.64 11.72
N ALA A 506 -8.38 6.68 10.45
CA ALA A 506 -7.71 5.91 9.38
C ALA A 506 -6.27 6.40 9.14
N VAL A 507 -6.04 7.72 9.10
CA VAL A 507 -4.70 8.31 8.93
C VAL A 507 -3.79 7.96 10.11
N GLN A 508 -4.31 8.03 11.35
CA GLN A 508 -3.64 7.56 12.56
C GLN A 508 -3.27 6.08 12.47
N GLY A 509 -4.20 5.22 12.04
CA GLY A 509 -3.98 3.80 11.82
C GLY A 509 -3.03 3.47 10.65
N GLY A 510 -2.49 4.49 9.98
CA GLY A 510 -1.46 4.34 8.95
C GLY A 510 -1.97 4.30 7.51
N ALA A 511 -3.27 4.54 7.25
CA ALA A 511 -3.85 4.51 5.90
C ALA A 511 -3.19 5.55 4.98
N ASP A 512 -2.71 5.10 3.83
CA ASP A 512 -1.99 5.90 2.85
C ASP A 512 -2.93 6.57 1.85
N VAL A 513 -4.12 5.99 1.64
CA VAL A 513 -5.21 6.55 0.82
C VAL A 513 -6.51 6.61 1.62
N VAL A 514 -7.25 7.72 1.54
CA VAL A 514 -8.61 7.84 2.10
C VAL A 514 -9.63 8.11 0.99
N ARG A 515 -10.64 7.23 0.88
CA ARG A 515 -11.65 7.28 -0.20
C ARG A 515 -12.92 8.01 0.27
N VAL A 516 -13.21 9.17 -0.33
CA VAL A 516 -14.13 10.18 0.20
C VAL A 516 -14.96 10.89 -0.87
N HIS A 517 -16.17 11.32 -0.51
CA HIS A 517 -17.01 12.19 -1.35
C HIS A 517 -16.65 13.67 -1.16
N ASP A 518 -16.53 14.09 0.10
CA ASP A 518 -16.38 15.48 0.54
C ASP A 518 -14.89 15.89 0.53
N THR A 519 -14.33 16.06 -0.68
CA THR A 519 -12.88 16.12 -0.93
C THR A 519 -12.18 17.32 -0.29
N ALA A 520 -12.80 18.51 -0.25
CA ALA A 520 -12.20 19.69 0.38
C ALA A 520 -12.08 19.53 1.90
N GLU A 521 -13.18 19.14 2.53
CA GLU A 521 -13.28 18.97 3.97
C GLU A 521 -12.36 17.83 4.42
N MET A 522 -12.39 16.69 3.73
CA MET A 522 -11.55 15.55 4.09
C MET A 522 -10.08 15.74 3.72
N GLY A 523 -9.75 16.56 2.71
CA GLY A 523 -8.38 16.98 2.42
C GLY A 523 -7.78 17.85 3.54
N MET A 524 -8.58 18.77 4.11
CA MET A 524 -8.17 19.53 5.30
C MET A 524 -7.98 18.62 6.52
N VAL A 525 -8.88 17.66 6.74
CA VAL A 525 -8.76 16.67 7.83
C VAL A 525 -7.53 15.79 7.66
N ALA A 526 -7.29 15.25 6.46
CA ALA A 526 -6.13 14.41 6.15
C ALA A 526 -4.82 15.17 6.36
N LYS A 527 -4.74 16.43 5.89
CA LYS A 527 -3.57 17.30 6.10
C LYS A 527 -3.31 17.60 7.59
N MET A 528 -4.35 17.81 8.39
CA MET A 528 -4.21 18.02 9.83
C MET A 528 -3.82 16.72 10.55
N ALA A 529 -4.34 15.58 10.11
CA ALA A 529 -3.99 14.26 10.64
C ALA A 529 -2.53 13.88 10.31
N ASP A 530 -2.06 14.10 9.08
CA ASP A 530 -0.64 13.96 8.71
C ASP A 530 0.24 14.84 9.62
N ALA A 531 -0.17 16.08 9.91
CA ALA A 531 0.57 16.97 10.80
C ALA A 531 0.59 16.55 12.29
N ILE A 532 -0.25 15.58 12.70
CA ILE A 532 -0.25 15.00 14.06
C ILE A 532 0.56 13.70 14.10
N TRP A 533 0.49 12.88 13.05
CA TRP A 533 1.00 11.49 13.05
C TRP A 533 2.16 11.21 12.08
N ARG A 534 2.59 12.19 11.26
CA ARG A 534 3.59 12.03 10.17
C ARG A 534 4.54 13.24 10.04
N ALA A 535 4.90 13.86 11.17
CA ALA A 535 5.72 15.07 11.26
C ALA A 535 7.23 14.78 11.37
#